data_AF-X1A4U1-F1
#
_entry.id   AF-X1A4U1-F1
#
_cell.length_a   1.000
_cell.length_b   1.000
_cell.length_c   1.000
_cell.angle_alpha   90.00
_cell.angle_beta   90.00
_cell.angle_gamma   90.00
#
_symmetry.space_group_name_H-M   'P 1'
#
loop_
_entity.id
_entity.type
_entity.pdbx_description
1 polymer ?
#
loop_
_entity_poly.entity_id
_entity_poly.type
_entity_poly.pdbx_seq_one_letter_code
_entity_poly.pdbx_strand_id
1 'polypeptide(L)'
;MAKNRGDQILRDRLQFTIDASGDLTTVYGRMDLSAFTGGKKGLAIKEVMFQLRDPAGSNTGVFSLVGDNLNASGSGPSQSSLKLFATTRAYENAADVGIASPDVLCVEEQQWILGSVDAAISPESGYAQWDRHFYGPEDLHPEGFTVVSDLLIGIAFDNWNTQGEQTIELDVLLIADEITLTTERMNALYTQAQDL
;
A
#
# COMPACT_ATOMS: atom_id res chain seq x y z
N MET A 1 3.01 -19.29 1.14
CA MET A 1 2.73 -20.62 1.72
C MET A 1 2.70 -20.43 3.23
N ALA A 2 1.66 -20.93 3.92
CA ALA A 2 1.49 -20.73 5.37
C ALA A 2 2.73 -21.19 6.14
N LYS A 3 3.24 -20.35 7.05
CA LYS A 3 4.48 -20.60 7.80
C LYS A 3 4.23 -21.61 8.93
N ASN A 4 3.00 -21.71 9.47
CA ASN A 4 2.59 -22.72 10.45
C ASN A 4 1.25 -23.41 10.11
N ARG A 5 0.96 -24.52 10.81
CA ARG A 5 -0.17 -25.45 10.57
C ARG A 5 -1.56 -24.88 10.96
N GLY A 6 -1.68 -23.56 11.16
CA GLY A 6 -2.92 -22.87 11.52
C GLY A 6 -3.06 -21.47 10.93
N ASP A 7 -2.13 -21.02 10.08
CA ASP A 7 -2.20 -19.67 9.51
C ASP A 7 -3.30 -19.63 8.44
N GLN A 8 -4.16 -18.64 8.53
CA GLN A 8 -5.12 -18.31 7.50
C GLN A 8 -4.43 -17.45 6.44
N ILE A 9 -4.58 -17.84 5.17
CA ILE A 9 -4.12 -17.03 4.03
C ILE A 9 -5.34 -16.37 3.41
N LEU A 10 -5.44 -15.07 3.62
CA LEU A 10 -6.52 -14.25 3.07
C LEU A 10 -6.01 -13.53 1.84
N ARG A 11 -6.86 -13.40 0.83
CA ARG A 11 -6.52 -12.75 -0.43
C ARG A 11 -7.69 -11.90 -0.86
N ASP A 12 -7.38 -10.72 -1.37
CA ASP A 12 -8.36 -9.85 -1.99
C ASP A 12 -7.71 -9.09 -3.15
N ARG A 13 -8.55 -8.54 -4.02
CA ARG A 13 -8.14 -7.70 -5.13
C ARG A 13 -8.93 -6.41 -5.13
N LEU A 14 -8.20 -5.31 -5.16
CA LEU A 14 -8.74 -3.97 -5.24
C LEU A 14 -8.51 -3.40 -6.63
N GLN A 15 -9.38 -2.49 -7.06
CA GLN A 15 -9.29 -1.83 -8.35
C GLN A 15 -9.51 -0.34 -8.19
N PHE A 16 -8.70 0.46 -8.86
CA PHE A 16 -8.75 1.92 -8.83
C PHE A 16 -8.30 2.49 -10.18
N THR A 17 -8.68 3.73 -10.47
CA THR A 17 -8.34 4.41 -11.72
C THR A 17 -7.46 5.61 -11.39
N ILE A 18 -6.31 5.69 -12.04
CA ILE A 18 -5.41 6.84 -11.94
C ILE A 18 -5.95 7.93 -12.86
N ASP A 19 -5.86 9.20 -12.44
CA ASP A 19 -6.33 10.29 -13.27
C ASP A 19 -5.40 10.58 -14.47
N ALA A 20 -5.76 11.55 -15.30
CA ALA A 20 -5.01 11.89 -16.50
C ALA A 20 -3.63 12.53 -16.20
N SER A 21 -3.42 13.03 -14.99
CA SER A 21 -2.17 13.61 -14.51
C SER A 21 -1.27 12.58 -13.82
N GLY A 22 -1.67 11.30 -13.83
CA GLY A 22 -0.93 10.25 -13.13
C GLY A 22 -1.11 10.32 -11.62
N ASP A 23 -2.10 11.08 -11.15
CA ASP A 23 -2.36 11.30 -9.73
C ASP A 23 -3.53 10.43 -9.26
N LEU A 24 -3.48 10.09 -7.98
CA LEU A 24 -4.60 9.46 -7.27
C LEU A 24 -4.55 9.95 -5.83
N THR A 25 -5.50 10.80 -5.47
CA THR A 25 -5.76 11.15 -4.07
C THR A 25 -5.99 9.89 -3.25
N THR A 26 -5.67 9.94 -1.95
CA THR A 26 -5.76 8.75 -1.09
C THR A 26 -7.13 8.09 -1.16
N VAL A 27 -7.16 6.85 -1.65
CA VAL A 27 -8.36 6.00 -1.68
C VAL A 27 -8.13 4.73 -0.89
N TYR A 28 -9.23 4.15 -0.41
CA TYR A 28 -9.20 2.97 0.45
C TYR A 28 -10.00 1.83 -0.17
N GLY A 29 -9.35 0.67 -0.28
CA GLY A 29 -10.04 -0.61 -0.34
C GLY A 29 -10.26 -1.15 1.07
N ARG A 30 -11.27 -2.00 1.24
CA ARG A 30 -11.58 -2.65 2.51
C ARG A 30 -11.52 -4.15 2.33
N MET A 31 -10.65 -4.82 3.09
CA MET A 31 -10.65 -6.27 3.18
C MET A 31 -11.59 -6.68 4.32
N ASP A 32 -12.65 -7.40 3.97
CA ASP A 32 -13.63 -7.90 4.93
C ASP A 32 -13.05 -9.07 5.74
N LEU A 33 -12.93 -8.86 7.05
CA LEU A 33 -12.42 -9.83 8.01
C LEU A 33 -13.53 -10.30 8.96
N SER A 34 -14.79 -9.94 8.73
CA SER A 34 -15.92 -10.25 9.61
C SER A 34 -16.19 -11.74 9.79
N ALA A 35 -15.78 -12.58 8.82
CA ALA A 35 -15.86 -14.03 8.95
C ALA A 35 -14.89 -14.61 10.00
N PHE A 36 -13.81 -13.88 10.30
CA PHE A 36 -12.71 -14.32 11.17
C PHE A 36 -12.62 -13.51 12.46
N THR A 37 -13.27 -12.35 12.50
CA THR A 37 -13.30 -11.43 13.64
C THR A 37 -14.70 -11.37 14.22
N GLY A 38 -14.84 -11.46 15.55
CA GLY A 38 -16.15 -11.41 16.19
C GLY A 38 -16.20 -12.01 17.59
N GLY A 39 -16.93 -11.35 18.50
CA GLY A 39 -17.02 -11.76 19.90
C GLY A 39 -15.66 -11.73 20.60
N LYS A 40 -15.10 -12.90 20.93
CA LYS A 40 -13.75 -13.03 21.53
C LYS A 40 -12.69 -13.50 20.53
N LYS A 41 -12.98 -13.51 19.23
CA LYS A 41 -12.05 -13.94 18.18
C LYS A 41 -11.48 -12.72 17.46
N GLY A 42 -10.17 -12.73 17.26
CA GLY A 42 -9.46 -11.76 16.43
C GLY A 42 -8.43 -12.47 15.56
N LEU A 43 -7.79 -11.70 14.70
CA LEU A 43 -6.68 -12.16 13.87
C LEU A 43 -5.39 -11.45 14.28
N ALA A 44 -4.29 -12.18 14.36
CA ALA A 44 -2.95 -11.59 14.43
C ALA A 44 -2.34 -11.63 13.02
N ILE A 45 -2.30 -10.49 12.35
CA ILE A 45 -1.71 -10.36 11.01
C ILE A 45 -0.19 -10.34 11.14
N LYS A 46 0.47 -11.31 10.52
CA LYS A 46 1.93 -11.49 10.58
C LYS A 46 2.64 -11.00 9.33
N GLU A 47 1.98 -11.11 8.18
CA GLU A 47 2.57 -10.75 6.90
C GLU A 47 1.50 -10.13 5.99
N VAL A 48 1.90 -9.09 5.29
CA VAL A 48 1.10 -8.43 4.24
C VAL A 48 1.96 -8.38 2.99
N MET A 49 1.40 -8.77 1.86
CA MET A 49 2.04 -8.64 0.56
C MET A 49 1.14 -7.84 -0.37
N PHE A 50 1.78 -6.98 -1.16
CA PHE A 50 1.15 -6.19 -2.21
C PHE A 50 1.71 -6.58 -3.56
N GLN A 51 0.84 -6.61 -4.56
CA GLN A 51 1.24 -6.71 -5.95
C GLN A 51 0.35 -5.81 -6.81
N LEU A 52 0.95 -4.76 -7.37
CA LEU A 52 0.31 -3.95 -8.40
C LEU A 52 0.31 -4.68 -9.74
N ARG A 53 -0.78 -4.56 -10.47
CA ARG A 53 -0.99 -5.17 -11.78
C ARG A 53 -1.78 -4.26 -12.69
N ASP A 54 -1.40 -4.27 -13.95
CA ASP A 54 -2.12 -3.61 -15.02
C ASP A 54 -2.74 -4.69 -15.92
N PRO A 55 -4.01 -5.06 -15.73
CA PRO A 55 -4.65 -6.09 -16.55
C PRO A 55 -4.92 -5.63 -17.99
N ALA A 56 -4.92 -4.31 -18.24
CA ALA A 56 -5.06 -3.73 -19.58
C ALA A 56 -3.72 -3.64 -20.31
N GLY A 57 -2.61 -3.75 -19.57
CA GLY A 57 -1.27 -3.91 -20.09
C GLY A 57 -1.14 -5.13 -20.98
N SER A 58 -0.07 -5.19 -21.77
CA SER A 58 0.27 -6.32 -22.65
C SER A 58 0.14 -7.69 -21.93
N ASN A 59 0.24 -8.80 -22.66
CA ASN A 59 0.00 -10.18 -22.20
C ASN A 59 0.56 -10.57 -20.80
N THR A 60 1.55 -9.87 -20.28
CA THR A 60 2.15 -10.07 -18.95
C THR A 60 1.35 -9.49 -17.79
N GLY A 61 0.52 -8.47 -18.00
CA GLY A 61 -0.27 -7.79 -16.97
C GLY A 61 0.54 -7.12 -15.84
N VAL A 62 1.83 -6.86 -16.09
CA VAL A 62 2.78 -6.31 -15.12
C VAL A 62 2.62 -4.80 -15.06
N PHE A 63 2.48 -4.27 -13.85
CA PHE A 63 2.44 -2.83 -13.61
C PHE A 63 3.77 -2.17 -14.01
N SER A 64 3.70 -1.07 -14.76
CA SER A 64 4.90 -0.31 -15.16
C SER A 64 5.50 0.43 -13.96
N LEU A 65 6.72 0.04 -13.57
CA LEU A 65 7.49 0.72 -12.53
C LEU A 65 8.05 2.09 -12.98
N VAL A 66 7.91 2.42 -14.26
CA VAL A 66 8.31 3.73 -14.80
C VAL A 66 7.21 4.73 -14.51
N GLY A 67 7.45 5.70 -13.63
CA GLY A 67 6.44 6.71 -13.27
C GLY A 67 6.18 7.74 -14.38
N ASP A 68 7.25 8.22 -15.02
CA ASP A 68 7.21 9.12 -16.16
C ASP A 68 8.32 8.74 -17.15
N ASN A 69 8.14 9.05 -18.43
CA ASN A 69 9.12 8.80 -19.48
C ASN A 69 10.02 10.02 -19.76
N LEU A 70 9.57 11.23 -19.41
CA LEU A 70 10.26 12.46 -19.77
C LEU A 70 10.37 13.41 -18.58
N ASN A 71 11.52 14.05 -18.43
CA ASN A 71 11.68 15.18 -17.52
C ASN A 71 11.60 16.50 -18.30
N ALA A 72 10.48 17.21 -18.16
CA ALA A 72 10.25 18.48 -18.84
C ALA A 72 10.93 19.70 -18.17
N SER A 73 11.47 19.57 -16.96
CA SER A 73 11.89 20.72 -16.14
C SER A 73 13.23 21.34 -16.56
N GLY A 74 14.09 20.58 -17.27
CA GLY A 74 15.42 21.02 -17.76
C GLY A 74 16.41 21.53 -16.70
N SER A 75 16.01 21.60 -15.43
CA SER A 75 16.73 22.30 -14.36
C SER A 75 16.72 21.57 -13.02
N GLY A 76 15.88 20.55 -12.86
CA GLY A 76 15.85 19.66 -11.70
C GLY A 76 15.23 18.29 -12.01
N PRO A 77 15.45 17.28 -11.15
CA PRO A 77 14.86 15.97 -11.34
C PRO A 77 13.33 16.03 -11.24
N SER A 78 12.65 15.21 -12.03
CA SER A 78 11.22 14.92 -11.90
C SER A 78 11.04 13.67 -11.03
N GLN A 79 9.98 13.62 -10.22
CA GLN A 79 9.71 12.52 -9.30
C GLN A 79 8.26 12.09 -9.39
N SER A 80 8.06 10.78 -9.57
CA SER A 80 6.78 10.10 -9.38
C SER A 80 6.83 9.28 -8.10
N SER A 81 5.74 9.24 -7.35
CA SER A 81 5.68 8.55 -6.05
C SER A 81 4.39 7.77 -5.90
N LEU A 82 4.50 6.59 -5.29
CA LEU A 82 3.40 5.70 -4.96
C LEU A 82 3.55 5.35 -3.48
N LYS A 83 2.43 5.35 -2.77
CA LYS A 83 2.36 4.85 -1.40
C LYS A 83 1.21 3.87 -1.23
N LEU A 84 1.53 2.70 -0.66
CA LEU A 84 0.57 1.67 -0.25
C LEU A 84 0.71 1.46 1.25
N PHE A 85 -0.39 1.25 1.95
CA PHE A 85 -0.32 0.95 3.38
C PHE A 85 -1.55 0.18 3.84
N ALA A 86 -1.37 -0.67 4.85
CA ALA A 86 -2.46 -1.34 5.52
C ALA A 86 -2.68 -0.73 6.91
N THR A 87 -3.92 -0.40 7.24
CA THR A 87 -4.28 0.25 8.50
C THR A 87 -5.70 -0.13 8.92
N THR A 88 -5.99 -0.06 10.22
CA THR A 88 -7.38 -0.15 10.72
C THR A 88 -8.07 1.21 10.84
N ARG A 89 -7.36 2.30 10.53
CA ARG A 89 -7.85 3.68 10.63
C ARG A 89 -7.73 4.41 9.28
N ALA A 90 -8.78 5.08 8.86
CA ALA A 90 -8.72 5.94 7.68
C ALA A 90 -7.97 7.24 8.01
N TYR A 91 -7.01 7.60 7.17
CA TYR A 91 -6.32 8.89 7.17
C TYR A 91 -6.86 9.75 6.03
N GLU A 92 -6.83 11.06 6.19
CA GLU A 92 -7.25 11.98 5.12
C GLU A 92 -6.26 11.96 3.96
N ASN A 93 -4.96 11.97 4.27
CA ASN A 93 -3.89 11.98 3.28
C ASN A 93 -2.85 10.89 3.57
N ALA A 94 -2.36 10.24 2.51
CA ALA A 94 -1.26 9.27 2.59
C ALA A 94 0.06 9.89 3.09
N ALA A 95 0.21 11.22 2.97
CA ALA A 95 1.35 11.96 3.50
C ALA A 95 1.44 11.92 5.03
N ASP A 96 0.31 11.76 5.73
CA ASP A 96 0.24 11.71 7.20
C ASP A 96 0.52 10.31 7.76
N VAL A 97 0.64 9.31 6.88
CA VAL A 97 0.83 7.91 7.24
C VAL A 97 2.31 7.57 7.20
N GLY A 98 2.88 7.18 8.35
CA GLY A 98 4.25 6.68 8.45
C GLY A 98 4.30 5.46 9.36
N ILE A 99 5.50 4.88 9.51
CA ILE A 99 5.73 3.70 10.35
C ILE A 99 5.46 3.95 11.84
N ALA A 100 5.46 5.21 12.27
CA ALA A 100 5.15 5.62 13.63
C ALA A 100 3.68 6.06 13.81
N SER A 101 2.90 6.10 12.72
CA SER A 101 1.50 6.49 12.79
C SER A 101 0.69 5.38 13.48
N PRO A 102 -0.33 5.74 14.29
CA PRO A 102 -1.13 4.77 15.00
C PRO A 102 -1.86 3.84 14.02
N ASP A 103 -2.08 2.59 14.44
CA ASP A 103 -2.91 1.64 13.71
C ASP A 103 -2.44 1.32 12.28
N VAL A 104 -1.16 1.54 11.98
CA VAL A 104 -0.51 1.18 10.71
C VAL A 104 0.20 -0.15 10.85
N LEU A 105 -0.12 -1.09 9.96
CA LEU A 105 0.40 -2.45 9.97
C LEU A 105 1.61 -2.61 9.06
N CYS A 106 1.57 -1.96 7.90
CA CYS A 106 2.65 -1.95 6.94
C CYS A 106 2.58 -0.71 6.04
N VAL A 107 3.72 -0.35 5.47
CA VAL A 107 3.85 0.76 4.52
C VAL A 107 4.79 0.32 3.40
N GLU A 108 4.38 0.53 2.16
CA GLU A 108 5.22 0.44 0.97
C GLU A 108 5.29 1.79 0.29
N GLU A 109 6.50 2.23 -0.05
CA GLU A 109 6.75 3.44 -0.82
C GLU A 109 7.56 3.05 -2.05
N GLN A 110 7.13 3.51 -3.22
CA GLN A 110 7.89 3.39 -4.46
C GLN A 110 8.11 4.77 -5.05
N GLN A 111 9.32 5.00 -5.54
CA GLN A 111 9.71 6.25 -6.17
C GLN A 111 10.37 5.99 -7.50
N TRP A 112 10.04 6.85 -8.46
CA TRP A 112 10.70 6.93 -9.75
C TRP A 112 11.24 8.33 -9.94
N ILE A 113 12.54 8.45 -10.16
CA ILE A 113 13.24 9.74 -10.29
C ILE A 113 13.89 9.80 -11.66
N LEU A 114 13.56 10.85 -12.43
CA LEU A 114 14.19 11.16 -13.70
C LEU A 114 15.08 12.39 -13.59
N GLY A 115 16.37 12.24 -13.85
CA GLY A 115 17.31 13.35 -13.93
C GLY A 115 17.06 14.26 -15.13
N SER A 116 17.18 15.57 -14.94
CA SER A 116 17.18 16.53 -16.04
C SER A 116 18.52 16.51 -16.78
N VAL A 117 18.49 16.60 -18.10
CA VAL A 117 19.66 16.98 -18.90
C VAL A 117 19.51 18.44 -19.28
N ASP A 118 20.64 19.12 -19.46
CA ASP A 118 20.64 20.45 -20.07
C ASP A 118 19.93 20.36 -21.44
N ALA A 119 18.81 21.07 -21.55
CA ALA A 119 17.99 21.09 -22.76
C ALA A 119 18.77 21.59 -24.00
N ALA A 120 19.93 22.25 -23.80
CA ALA A 120 20.83 22.65 -24.86
C ALA A 120 21.68 21.50 -25.44
N ILE A 121 21.75 20.34 -24.77
CA ILE A 121 22.60 19.19 -25.16
C ILE A 121 21.75 18.01 -25.67
N SER A 122 20.64 17.68 -25.01
CA SER A 122 19.66 16.66 -25.45
C SER A 122 18.35 16.81 -24.66
N PRO A 123 17.17 16.59 -25.28
CA PRO A 123 15.87 16.58 -24.58
C PRO A 123 15.60 15.28 -23.81
N GLU A 124 16.54 14.34 -23.76
CA GLU A 124 16.37 13.05 -23.06
C GLU A 124 16.71 13.15 -21.57
N SER A 125 16.23 12.20 -20.76
CA SER A 125 16.57 12.11 -19.32
C SER A 125 18.00 11.63 -19.11
N GLY A 126 18.72 12.24 -18.17
CA GLY A 126 20.17 12.00 -17.99
C GLY A 126 20.47 10.75 -17.17
N TYR A 127 19.51 10.36 -16.33
CA TYR A 127 19.49 9.14 -15.56
C TYR A 127 18.06 8.85 -15.13
N ALA A 128 17.82 7.59 -14.76
CA ALA A 128 16.59 7.16 -14.13
C ALA A 128 16.91 6.28 -12.93
N GLN A 129 16.18 6.46 -11.83
CA GLN A 129 16.35 5.70 -10.60
C GLN A 129 14.98 5.22 -10.11
N TRP A 130 14.93 3.97 -9.67
CA TRP A 130 13.76 3.38 -9.03
C TRP A 130 14.16 2.92 -7.64
N ASP A 131 13.39 3.34 -6.65
CA ASP A 131 13.55 2.94 -5.26
C ASP A 131 12.25 2.37 -4.72
N ARG A 132 12.38 1.34 -3.88
CA ARG A 132 11.27 0.71 -3.17
C ARG A 132 11.65 0.50 -1.72
N HIS A 133 10.81 0.99 -0.83
CA HIS A 133 10.91 0.76 0.61
C HIS A 133 9.65 0.04 1.07
N PHE A 134 9.82 -1.08 1.75
CA PHE A 134 8.73 -1.85 2.32
C PHE A 134 9.02 -2.09 3.79
N TYR A 135 8.06 -1.74 4.63
CA TYR A 135 8.05 -1.99 6.07
C TYR A 135 6.86 -2.90 6.36
N GLY A 136 7.14 -4.19 6.56
CA GLY A 136 6.11 -5.20 6.77
C GLY A 136 5.65 -5.24 8.23
N PRO A 137 4.58 -6.01 8.53
CA PRO A 137 4.21 -6.28 9.91
C PRO A 137 5.33 -7.02 10.66
N GLU A 138 6.17 -7.80 9.97
CA GLU A 138 7.33 -8.45 10.55
C GLU A 138 8.37 -7.46 11.11
N ASP A 139 8.47 -6.25 10.54
CA ASP A 139 9.36 -5.19 11.01
C ASP A 139 8.70 -4.32 12.09
N LEU A 140 7.43 -3.97 11.89
CA LEU A 140 6.70 -3.02 12.73
C LEU A 140 6.03 -3.67 13.94
N HIS A 141 5.57 -4.91 13.78
CA HIS A 141 4.80 -5.68 14.76
C HIS A 141 5.27 -7.15 14.79
N PRO A 142 6.49 -7.45 15.30
CA PRO A 142 7.10 -8.79 15.17
C PRO A 142 6.26 -9.96 15.70
N GLU A 143 5.38 -9.70 16.68
CA GLU A 143 4.47 -10.69 17.29
C GLU A 143 3.13 -10.82 16.53
N GLY A 144 2.94 -10.05 15.46
CA GLY A 144 1.71 -9.92 14.70
C GLY A 144 0.82 -8.77 15.21
N PHE A 145 0.22 -8.04 14.28
CA PHE A 145 -0.73 -6.97 14.60
C PHE A 145 -2.12 -7.55 14.85
N THR A 146 -2.67 -7.32 16.03
CA THR A 146 -4.01 -7.82 16.39
C THR A 146 -5.10 -6.95 15.77
N VAL A 147 -5.95 -7.55 14.95
CA VAL A 147 -7.15 -6.92 14.39
C VAL A 147 -8.43 -7.61 14.88
N VAL A 148 -9.43 -6.80 15.16
CA VAL A 148 -10.79 -7.22 15.56
C VAL A 148 -11.88 -6.62 14.65
N SER A 149 -11.44 -5.97 13.59
CA SER A 149 -12.24 -5.28 12.60
C SER A 149 -11.64 -5.51 11.22
N ASP A 150 -12.33 -5.01 10.20
CA ASP A 150 -11.84 -5.01 8.84
C ASP A 150 -10.57 -4.17 8.69
N LEU A 151 -9.82 -4.50 7.65
CA LEU A 151 -8.57 -3.86 7.31
C LEU A 151 -8.77 -2.91 6.13
N LEU A 152 -8.24 -1.71 6.23
CA LEU A 152 -8.21 -0.73 5.15
C LEU A 152 -6.86 -0.79 4.44
N ILE A 153 -6.90 -0.81 3.12
CA ILE A 153 -5.72 -0.75 2.26
C ILE A 153 -5.75 0.61 1.56
N GLY A 154 -4.88 1.51 2.01
CA GLY A 154 -4.73 2.84 1.46
C GLY A 154 -3.76 2.85 0.28
N ILE A 155 -4.10 3.63 -0.74
CA ILE A 155 -3.27 3.82 -1.93
C ILE A 155 -3.32 5.28 -2.39
N ALA A 156 -2.17 5.81 -2.79
CA ALA A 156 -2.02 7.13 -3.40
C ALA A 156 -0.90 7.12 -4.45
N PHE A 157 -1.07 7.96 -5.49
CA PHE A 157 -0.09 8.18 -6.55
C PHE A 157 0.08 9.67 -6.77
N ASP A 158 1.33 10.06 -7.06
CA ASP A 158 1.69 11.39 -7.54
C ASP A 158 2.54 11.24 -8.82
N ASN A 159 2.15 11.93 -9.89
CA ASN A 159 2.84 12.06 -11.17
C ASN A 159 3.20 10.73 -11.86
N TRP A 160 2.39 9.67 -11.73
CA TRP A 160 2.61 8.37 -12.37
C TRP A 160 2.03 8.32 -13.79
N ASN A 161 2.44 9.28 -14.63
CA ASN A 161 1.89 9.56 -15.96
C ASN A 161 1.86 8.37 -16.93
N THR A 162 2.78 7.41 -16.82
CA THR A 162 2.77 6.24 -17.73
C THR A 162 1.56 5.33 -17.55
N GLN A 163 0.83 5.49 -16.44
CA GLN A 163 -0.37 4.74 -16.09
C GLN A 163 -1.60 5.67 -15.99
N GLY A 164 -1.48 6.91 -16.49
CA GLY A 164 -2.59 7.87 -16.48
C GLY A 164 -3.82 7.36 -17.22
N GLU A 165 -5.00 7.63 -16.65
CA GLU A 165 -6.32 7.14 -17.10
C GLU A 165 -6.49 5.61 -17.09
N GLN A 166 -5.50 4.85 -16.61
CA GLN A 166 -5.59 3.40 -16.55
C GLN A 166 -6.24 2.93 -15.26
N THR A 167 -6.92 1.79 -15.36
CA THR A 167 -7.50 1.12 -14.21
C THR A 167 -6.59 -0.03 -13.79
N ILE A 168 -5.99 0.13 -12.61
CA ILE A 168 -4.97 -0.75 -12.07
C ILE A 168 -5.60 -1.65 -11.00
N GLU A 169 -5.08 -2.87 -10.89
CA GLU A 169 -5.45 -3.84 -9.86
C GLU A 169 -4.34 -3.89 -8.79
N LEU A 170 -4.74 -3.98 -7.52
CA LEU A 170 -3.86 -4.29 -6.40
C LEU A 170 -4.29 -5.62 -5.80
N ASP A 171 -3.48 -6.66 -5.98
CA ASP A 171 -3.63 -7.92 -5.29
C ASP A 171 -3.01 -7.77 -3.88
N VAL A 172 -3.78 -8.17 -2.86
CA VAL A 172 -3.37 -8.12 -1.45
C VAL A 172 -3.44 -9.53 -0.87
N LEU A 173 -2.37 -9.97 -0.20
CA LEU A 173 -2.32 -11.23 0.52
C LEU A 173 -1.96 -10.98 1.98
N LEU A 174 -2.76 -11.54 2.88
CA LEU A 174 -2.47 -11.54 4.31
C LEU A 174 -2.17 -12.96 4.78
N ILE A 175 -1.20 -13.07 5.68
CA ILE A 175 -0.99 -14.27 6.50
C ILE A 175 -1.28 -13.90 7.94
N ALA A 176 -2.28 -14.56 8.53
CA ALA A 176 -2.74 -14.24 9.88
C ALA A 176 -3.03 -15.50 10.70
N ASP A 177 -2.89 -15.39 12.02
CA ASP A 177 -3.28 -16.43 12.96
C ASP A 177 -4.59 -16.07 13.65
N GLU A 178 -5.46 -17.07 13.85
CA GLU A 178 -6.62 -16.90 14.71
C GLU A 178 -6.21 -16.85 16.17
N ILE A 179 -6.61 -15.79 16.87
CA ILE A 179 -6.35 -15.61 18.30
C ILE A 179 -7.65 -15.43 19.07
N THR A 180 -7.65 -15.95 20.30
CA THR A 180 -8.75 -15.69 21.26
C THR A 180 -8.34 -14.56 22.18
N LEU A 181 -9.16 -13.51 22.21
CA LEU A 181 -8.91 -12.30 22.99
C LEU A 181 -9.68 -12.33 24.31
N THR A 182 -9.05 -11.82 25.37
CA THR A 182 -9.71 -11.58 26.64
C THR A 182 -10.64 -10.36 26.52
N THR A 183 -11.67 -10.29 27.36
CA THR A 183 -12.62 -9.16 27.34
C THR A 183 -11.92 -7.82 27.58
N GLU A 184 -10.90 -7.79 28.42
CA GLU A 184 -10.09 -6.58 28.68
C GLU A 184 -9.30 -6.15 27.45
N ARG A 185 -8.68 -7.10 26.72
CA ARG A 185 -7.94 -6.79 25.49
C ARG A 185 -8.88 -6.34 24.36
N MET A 186 -10.06 -6.95 24.24
CA MET A 186 -11.09 -6.50 23.30
C MET A 186 -11.50 -5.06 23.57
N ASN A 187 -11.78 -4.73 24.84
CA ASN A 187 -12.17 -3.38 25.21
C ASN A 187 -11.05 -2.37 24.93
N ALA A 188 -9.79 -2.71 25.24
CA ALA A 188 -8.65 -1.84 24.93
C ALA A 188 -8.52 -1.53 23.43
N LEU A 189 -8.72 -2.52 22.56
CA LEU A 189 -8.68 -2.33 21.11
C LEU A 189 -9.85 -1.48 20.60
N TYR A 190 -11.06 -1.67 21.15
CA TYR A 190 -12.19 -0.81 20.82
C TYR A 190 -12.05 0.61 21.34
N THR A 191 -11.47 0.80 22.53
CA THR A 191 -11.18 2.14 23.06
C THR A 191 -10.11 2.83 22.22
N GLN A 192 -9.05 2.15 21.78
CA GLN A 192 -8.07 2.71 20.84
C GLN A 192 -8.71 3.12 19.51
N ALA A 193 -9.67 2.35 19.00
CA ALA A 193 -10.41 2.73 17.79
C ALA A 193 -11.35 3.95 18.01
N GLN A 194 -11.69 4.28 19.27
CA GLN A 194 -12.57 5.40 19.63
C GLN A 194 -11.85 6.65 20.16
N ASP A 195 -10.61 6.52 20.66
CA ASP A 195 -9.79 7.63 21.16
C ASP A 195 -9.23 8.42 19.95
N LEU A 196 -10.13 9.27 19.44
CA LEU A 196 -10.02 10.18 18.30
C LEU A 196 -10.16 11.61 18.80
#